data_AF-I7IYN1-F1
#
_entry.id   AF-I7IYN1-F1
#
_cell.length_a   1.000
_cell.length_b   1.000
_cell.length_c   1.000
_cell.angle_alpha   90.00
_cell.angle_beta   90.00
_cell.angle_gamma   90.00
#
_symmetry.space_group_name_H-M   'P 1'
#
loop_
_entity.id
_entity.type
_entity.pdbx_description
1 polymer ?
#
loop_
_entity_poly.entity_id
_entity_poly.type
_entity_poly.pdbx_seq_one_letter_code
_entity_poly.pdbx_strand_id
1 'polypeptide(L)' 'MTIGELLKEYRITQGKKQKEFTNDGIIVSQSYYSKVEKMLIELLLIV' A
#
# COMPACT_ATOMS: atom_id res chain seq x y z
N MET A 1 3.65 -9.79 -8.49
CA MET A 1 2.57 -8.81 -8.33
C MET A 1 1.68 -9.21 -7.18
N THR A 2 2.00 -8.68 -6.00
CA THR A 2 1.08 -8.69 -4.87
C THR A 2 0.24 -7.42 -4.86
N ILE A 3 -0.83 -7.42 -4.06
CA ILE A 3 -1.67 -6.22 -3.95
C ILE A 3 -0.89 -5.01 -3.43
N GLY A 4 0.17 -5.24 -2.63
CA GLY A 4 1.07 -4.20 -2.15
C GLY A 4 1.85 -3.53 -3.28
N GLU A 5 2.33 -4.34 -4.24
CA GLU A 5 3.03 -3.83 -5.43
C GLU A 5 2.09 -3.03 -6.34
N LEU A 6 0.87 -3.52 -6.55
CA LEU A 6 -0.18 -2.83 -7.31
C LEU A 6 -0.55 -1.48 -6.70
N LEU A 7 -0.76 -1.44 -5.37
CA LEU A 7 -1.05 -0.19 -4.65
C LEU A 7 0.09 0.81 -4.75
N LYS A 8 1.34 0.32 -4.67
CA LYS A 8 2.54 1.14 -4.82
C LYS A 8 2.63 1.74 -6.21
N GLU A 9 2.43 0.95 -7.25
CA GLU A 9 2.41 1.44 -8.64
C GLU A 9 1.33 2.49 -8.84
N TYR A 10 0.09 2.19 -8.44
CA TYR A 10 -1.01 3.14 -8.54
C TYR A 10 -0.67 4.46 -7.85
N ARG A 11 -0.18 4.44 -6.61
CA ARG A 11 0.25 5.67 -5.91
C ARG A 11 1.31 6.45 -6.69
N ILE A 12 2.31 5.77 -7.27
CA ILE A 12 3.36 6.39 -8.07
C ILE A 12 2.77 7.04 -9.33
N THR A 13 1.84 6.38 -10.02
CA THR A 13 1.16 6.97 -11.21
C THR A 13 0.36 8.23 -10.87
N GLN A 14 -0.14 8.34 -9.64
CA GLN A 14 -0.82 9.53 -9.13
C GLN A 14 0.15 10.66 -8.71
N GLY A 15 1.47 10.42 -8.76
CA GLY A 15 2.49 11.38 -8.34
C GLY A 15 2.49 11.67 -6.83
N LYS A 16 1.86 10.83 -6.01
CA LYS A 16 1.67 11.08 -4.58
C LYS A 16 2.73 10.41 -3.71
N LYS A 17 3.19 11.11 -2.66
CA LYS A 17 3.92 10.49 -1.56
C LYS A 17 2.96 9.64 -0.72
N GLN A 18 3.48 8.68 0.03
CA GLN A 18 2.66 7.82 0.90
C GLN A 18 1.79 8.63 1.86
N LYS A 19 2.34 9.70 2.47
CA LYS A 19 1.60 10.58 3.38
C LYS A 19 0.39 11.22 2.71
N GLU A 20 0.55 11.73 1.49
CA GLU A 20 -0.53 12.36 0.71
C GLU A 20 -1.55 11.32 0.24
N PHE A 21 -1.07 10.12 -0.10
CA PHE A 21 -1.91 9.01 -0.53
C PHE A 21 -2.79 8.47 0.59
N THR A 22 -2.31 8.49 1.84
CA THR A 22 -3.06 8.09 3.02
C THR A 22 -3.81 9.25 3.71
N ASN A 23 -3.95 10.38 3.00
CA ASN A 23 -4.58 11.60 3.50
C ASN A 23 -3.98 12.07 4.84
N ASP A 24 -2.68 12.32 4.86
CA ASP A 24 -1.89 12.75 6.03
C ASP A 24 -1.99 11.81 7.24
N GLY A 25 -2.32 10.54 7.01
CA GLY A 25 -2.46 9.54 8.06
C GLY A 25 -3.88 9.33 8.57
N ILE A 26 -4.86 10.07 8.03
CA ILE A 26 -6.28 9.98 8.44
C ILE A 26 -6.88 8.62 8.07
N ILE A 27 -6.56 8.10 6.89
CA ILE A 27 -7.08 6.79 6.45
C ILE A 27 -6.33 5.67 7.17
N VAL A 28 -5.01 5.69 7.07
CA VAL A 28 -4.09 4.77 7.76
C VAL A 28 -2.77 5.48 8.01
N SER A 29 -2.05 5.08 9.06
CA SER A 29 -0.72 5.62 9.33
C SER A 29 0.26 5.28 8.19
N GLN A 30 1.20 6.18 7.93
CA GLN A 30 2.22 5.97 6.89
C GLN A 30 3.05 4.70 7.13
N SER A 31 3.32 4.37 8.41
CA SER A 31 4.07 3.17 8.78
C SER A 31 3.28 1.89 8.49
N TYR A 32 1.97 1.89 8.69
CA TYR A 32 1.09 0.77 8.31
C TYR A 32 1.04 0.61 6.79
N TYR A 33 0.81 1.70 6.07
CA TYR A 33 0.79 1.70 4.61
C TYR A 33 2.12 1.22 4.01
N SER A 34 3.25 1.58 4.62
CA SER A 34 4.57 1.07 4.22
C SER A 34 4.73 -0.43 4.38
N LYS A 35 4.04 -1.06 5.35
CA LYS A 35 4.02 -2.52 5.49
C LYS A 35 3.17 -3.14 4.39
N VAL A 36 2.02 -2.55 4.06
CA VAL A 36 1.14 -3.01 2.97
C VAL A 36 1.88 -3.03 1.63
N GLU A 37 2.59 -1.96 1.27
CA GLU A 37 3.37 -1.90 0.02
C GLU A 37 4.51 -2.94 -0.04
N LYS A 38 4.96 -3.43 1.12
CA LYS A 38 6.03 -4.44 1.26
C LYS A 38 5.46 -5.85 1.49
N MET A 39 4.14 -5.99 1.62
CA MET A 39 3.52 -7.25 1.99
C MET A 39 3.48 -8.17 0.76
N LEU A 40 4.27 -9.24 0.82
CA LEU A 40 4.06 -10.42 0.01
C LEU A 40 2.87 -11.15 0.60
N ILE A 41 1.68 -10.90 0.07
CA ILE A 41 0.49 -11.59 0.54
C ILE A 41 0.57 -13.07 0.14
N GLU A 42 0.81 -13.95 1.12
CA GLU A 42 0.44 -15.38 1.09
C GLU A 42 -1.09 -15.53 1.33
N LEU A 43 -1.96 -14.78 0.62
CA LEU A 43 -3.38 -15.13 0.53
C LEU A 43 -3.55 -16.20 -0.56
N LEU A 44 -3.03 -17.39 -0.29
CA LEU A 44 -3.46 -18.59 -1.03
C LEU A 44 -3.78 -19.79 -0.12
N LEU A 45 -3.93 -19.62 1.20
CA LEU A 45 -4.23 -20.73 2.12
C LEU A 45 -5.53 -20.53 2.91
N ILE A 46 -6.58 -20.08 2.22
CA ILE A 46 -7.97 -20.33 2.64
C ILE A 46 -8.76 -20.75 1.39
N VAL A 47 -8.38 -21.89 0.83
CA VAL A 47 -9.23 -22.76 -0.02
C VAL A 47 -9.00 -24.19 0.39
#